data_AF-A0A418SMI9-F1
#
_entry.id   AF-A0A418SMI9-F1
#
_cell.length_a   1.000
_cell.length_b   1.000
_cell.length_c   1.000
_cell.angle_alpha   90.00
_cell.angle_beta   90.00
_cell.angle_gamma   90.00
#
_symmetry.space_group_name_H-M   'P 1'
#
loop_
_entity.id
_entity.type
_entity.pdbx_description
1 polymer ?
#
loop_
_entity_poly.entity_id
_entity_poly.type
_entity_poly.pdbx_seq_one_letter_code
_entity_poly.pdbx_strand_id
1 'polypeptide(L)'
;MGTLHYALMTILNLLWFIMIVHIIMSWLINFQVLNLRQPLVASIWDGLSRLLEPIYRPIRNMLPNTGGLDLAPLVVFVIILILQQALANNAGFFYGM
;
A
#
# COMPACT_ATOMS: atom_id res chain seq x y z
N MET A 1 -0.95 26.05 -12.07
CA MET A 1 -1.05 24.74 -12.75
C MET A 1 -0.64 23.66 -11.76
N GLY A 2 -1.60 23.00 -11.10
CA GLY A 2 -1.32 22.03 -10.02
C GLY A 2 -0.81 20.67 -10.49
N THR A 3 0.11 20.62 -11.45
CA THR A 3 0.65 19.37 -12.01
C THR A 3 1.40 18.56 -10.96
N LEU A 4 2.10 19.21 -10.02
CA LEU A 4 2.75 18.54 -8.89
C LEU A 4 1.72 17.88 -7.96
N HIS A 5 0.66 18.60 -7.61
CA HIS A 5 -0.44 18.05 -6.81
C HIS A 5 -1.07 16.83 -7.49
N TYR A 6 -1.35 16.95 -8.80
CA TYR A 6 -1.88 15.85 -9.58
C TYR A 6 -0.93 14.64 -9.61
N ALA A 7 0.37 14.86 -9.85
CA ALA A 7 1.36 13.78 -9.89
C ALA A 7 1.46 13.05 -8.53
N LEU A 8 1.53 13.79 -7.43
CA LEU A 8 1.57 13.21 -6.08
C LEU A 8 0.29 12.43 -5.77
N MET A 9 -0.88 12.99 -6.10
CA MET A 9 -2.16 12.32 -5.89
C MET A 9 -2.26 11.03 -6.71
N THR A 10 -1.82 11.04 -7.96
CA THR A 10 -1.79 9.85 -8.82
C THR A 10 -0.86 8.78 -8.25
N ILE A 11 0.33 9.14 -7.75
CA ILE A 11 1.24 8.18 -7.11
C ILE A 11 0.59 7.56 -5.88
N LEU A 12 -0.02 8.37 -5.01
CA LEU A 12 -0.71 7.87 -3.81
C LEU A 12 -1.89 6.97 -4.16
N ASN A 13 -2.68 7.32 -5.18
CA ASN A 13 -3.78 6.48 -5.67
C ASN A 13 -3.30 5.14 -6.24
N LEU A 14 -2.17 5.14 -6.96
CA LEU A 14 -1.56 3.93 -7.48
C LEU A 14 -1.06 3.04 -6.34
N LEU A 15 -0.36 3.61 -5.36
CA LEU A 15 0.07 2.89 -4.17
C LEU A 15 -1.14 2.32 -3.41
N TRP A 16 -2.18 3.11 -3.21
CA TRP A 16 -3.43 2.67 -2.59
C TRP A 16 -4.04 1.47 -3.33
N PHE A 17 -4.08 1.50 -4.67
CA PHE A 17 -4.59 0.38 -5.47
C PHE A 17 -3.74 -0.89 -5.31
N ILE A 18 -2.41 -0.77 -5.42
CA ILE A 18 -1.49 -1.90 -5.24
C ILE A 18 -1.63 -2.50 -3.84
N MET A 19 -1.77 -1.65 -2.83
CA MET A 19 -2.02 -2.04 -1.44
C MET A 19 -3.31 -2.83 -1.27
N ILE A 20 -4.42 -2.35 -1.86
CA ILE A 20 -5.70 -3.07 -1.84
C ILE A 20 -5.57 -4.45 -2.49
N VAL A 21 -4.94 -4.52 -3.66
CA VAL A 21 -4.70 -5.81 -4.34
C VAL A 21 -3.88 -6.74 -3.45
N HIS A 22 -2.83 -6.24 -2.81
CA HIS A 22 -1.99 -7.04 -1.91
C HIS A 22 -2.76 -7.54 -0.67
N ILE A 23 -3.56 -6.69 -0.03
CA ILE A 23 -4.39 -7.06 1.13
C ILE A 23 -5.43 -8.11 0.75
N ILE A 24 -6.13 -7.92 -0.38
CA ILE A 24 -7.10 -8.88 -0.88
C ILE A 24 -6.41 -10.21 -1.20
N MET A 25 -5.29 -10.19 -1.92
CA MET A 25 -4.49 -11.39 -2.20
C MET A 25 -4.08 -12.11 -0.91
N SER A 26 -3.63 -11.36 0.11
CA SER A 26 -3.26 -11.90 1.42
C SER A 26 -4.44 -12.62 2.07
N TRP A 27 -5.64 -12.05 2.05
CA TRP A 27 -6.84 -12.72 2.58
C TRP A 27 -7.24 -13.92 1.75
N LEU A 28 -7.22 -13.83 0.42
CA LEU A 28 -7.53 -14.96 -0.45
C LEU A 28 -6.58 -16.14 -0.23
N ILE A 29 -5.30 -15.88 -0.02
CA ILE A 29 -4.30 -16.91 0.30
C ILE A 29 -4.55 -17.47 1.72
N ASN A 30 -4.78 -16.61 2.71
CA ASN A 30 -5.00 -17.03 4.10
C ASN A 30 -6.25 -17.92 4.23
N PHE A 31 -7.36 -17.52 3.60
CA PHE A 31 -8.60 -18.29 3.53
C PHE A 31 -8.56 -19.49 2.56
N GLN A 32 -7.38 -19.84 2.04
CA GLN A 32 -7.18 -20.98 1.13
C GLN A 32 -8.01 -20.90 -0.16
N VAL A 33 -8.46 -19.70 -0.57
CA VAL A 33 -9.14 -19.47 -1.84
C VAL A 33 -8.14 -19.49 -2.99
N LEU A 34 -6.95 -18.90 -2.78
CA LEU A 34 -5.82 -18.94 -3.70
C LEU A 34 -4.70 -19.82 -3.16
N ASN A 35 -4.09 -20.61 -4.05
CA ASN A 35 -3.03 -21.54 -3.68
C ASN A 35 -1.68 -21.10 -4.24
N LEU A 36 -0.72 -20.81 -3.35
CA LEU A 36 0.65 -20.43 -3.71
C LEU A 36 1.43 -21.55 -4.43
N ARG A 37 0.92 -22.78 -4.49
CA ARG A 37 1.53 -23.84 -5.32
C ARG A 37 1.34 -23.58 -6.81
N GLN A 38 0.40 -22.72 -7.19
CA GLN A 38 0.18 -22.33 -8.59
C GLN A 38 1.23 -21.27 -8.99
N PRO A 39 2.06 -21.51 -10.03
CA PRO A 39 3.15 -20.60 -10.39
C PRO A 39 2.70 -19.16 -10.67
N LEU A 40 1.52 -19.00 -11.25
CA LEU A 40 0.94 -17.69 -11.52
C LEU A 40 0.59 -16.92 -10.23
N VAL A 41 -0.05 -17.58 -9.27
CA VAL A 41 -0.41 -16.95 -7.98
C VAL A 41 0.86 -16.60 -7.20
N ALA A 42 1.83 -17.51 -7.15
CA ALA A 42 3.11 -17.29 -6.49
C ALA A 42 3.88 -16.10 -7.09
N SER A 43 4.00 -16.05 -8.42
CA SER A 43 4.71 -14.96 -9.09
C SER A 43 4.06 -13.60 -8.88
N ILE A 44 2.72 -13.51 -8.91
CA ILE A 44 2.00 -12.27 -8.60
C ILE A 44 2.21 -11.88 -7.14
N TRP A 45 2.07 -12.84 -6.22
CA TRP A 45 2.27 -12.61 -4.79
C TRP A 45 3.69 -12.12 -4.48
N ASP A 46 4.71 -12.79 -5.02
CA ASP A 46 6.11 -12.41 -4.86
C ASP A 46 6.41 -11.05 -5.50
N GLY A 47 5.84 -10.78 -6.68
CA GLY A 47 5.96 -9.49 -7.35
C GLY A 47 5.39 -8.35 -6.51
N LEU A 48 4.16 -8.50 -6.02
CA LEU A 48 3.51 -7.52 -5.14
C LEU A 48 4.31 -7.33 -3.84
N SER A 49 4.71 -8.43 -3.20
CA SER A 49 5.45 -8.40 -1.94
C SER A 49 6.78 -7.67 -2.10
N ARG A 50 7.56 -7.96 -3.15
CA ARG A 50 8.84 -7.30 -3.41
C ARG A 50 8.69 -5.81 -3.72
N LEU A 51 7.63 -5.43 -4.43
CA LEU A 51 7.34 -4.03 -4.71
C LEU A 51 7.01 -3.24 -3.43
N LEU A 52 6.30 -3.87 -2.49
CA LEU A 52 5.84 -3.25 -1.25
C LEU A 52 6.84 -3.37 -0.10
N GLU A 53 7.75 -4.33 -0.14
CA GLU A 53 8.78 -4.57 0.88
C GLU A 53 9.62 -3.34 1.26
N PRO A 54 10.10 -2.47 0.35
CA PRO A 54 10.81 -1.26 0.76
C PRO A 54 9.97 -0.31 1.61
N ILE A 55 8.63 -0.34 1.47
CA ILE A 55 7.69 0.46 2.27
C ILE A 55 7.31 -0.27 3.56
N TYR A 56 7.09 -1.57 3.48
CA TYR A 56 6.64 -2.39 4.61
C TYR A 56 7.76 -2.65 5.62
N ARG A 57 8.99 -2.89 5.17
CA ARG A 57 10.10 -3.28 6.05
C ARG A 57 10.41 -2.21 7.11
N PRO A 58 10.53 -0.91 6.79
CA PRO A 58 10.71 0.12 7.81
C PRO A 58 9.56 0.14 8.81
N ILE A 59 8.32 0.06 8.33
CA ILE A 59 7.12 0.13 9.18
C ILE A 59 7.04 -1.08 10.10
N ARG A 60 7.34 -2.28 9.58
CA ARG A 60 7.40 -3.52 10.36
C ARG A 60 8.42 -3.46 11.48
N ASN A 61 9.58 -2.83 11.24
CA ASN A 61 10.60 -2.66 12.27
C ASN A 61 10.20 -1.65 13.37
N MET A 62 9.25 -0.76 13.09
CA MET A 62 8.71 0.18 14.08
C MET A 62 7.57 -0.42 14.89
N LEU A 63 6.93 -1.48 14.40
CA LEU A 63 5.84 -2.15 15.09
C LEU A 63 6.37 -3.08 16.18
N PRO A 64 5.67 -3.17 17.34
CA PRO A 64 5.97 -4.19 18.33
C PRO A 64 5.73 -5.58 17.75
N ASN A 65 6.32 -6.63 18.34
CA ASN A 65 6.12 -8.01 17.87
C ASN A 65 4.64 -8.42 17.96
N THR A 66 3.96 -8.46 16.81
CA THR A 66 2.51 -8.72 16.66
C THR A 66 2.14 -10.20 16.60
N GLY A 67 3.00 -11.10 17.13
CA GLY A 67 2.64 -12.52 17.29
C GLY A 67 2.27 -13.24 15.98
N GLY A 68 2.98 -12.96 14.89
CA GLY A 68 2.82 -13.64 13.59
C GLY A 68 1.84 -13.00 12.61
N LEU A 69 1.09 -11.97 13.03
CA LEU A 69 0.25 -11.17 12.14
C LEU A 69 1.05 -9.98 11.59
N ASP A 70 1.21 -9.88 10.27
CA ASP A 70 1.85 -8.70 9.67
C ASP A 70 0.84 -7.54 9.63
N LEU A 71 0.99 -6.61 10.58
CA LEU A 71 0.19 -5.38 10.62
C LEU A 71 0.76 -4.25 9.75
N ALA A 72 1.96 -4.42 9.19
CA ALA A 72 2.58 -3.38 8.38
C ALA A 72 1.71 -2.94 7.21
N PRO A 73 1.05 -3.83 6.43
CA PRO A 73 0.17 -3.43 5.34
C PRO A 73 -0.96 -2.50 5.79
N LEU A 74 -1.57 -2.76 6.95
CA LEU A 74 -2.65 -1.94 7.48
C LEU A 74 -2.16 -0.54 7.86
N VAL A 75 -0.99 -0.47 8.51
CA VAL A 75 -0.38 0.81 8.91
C VAL A 75 -0.01 1.64 7.69
N VAL A 76 0.60 1.03 6.67
CA VAL A 76 0.93 1.69 5.40
C VAL A 76 -0.34 2.23 4.74
N PHE A 77 -1.41 1.44 4.74
CA PHE A 77 -2.69 1.82 4.16
C PHE A 77 -3.26 3.08 4.84
N VAL A 78 -3.25 3.12 6.17
CA VAL A 78 -3.67 4.30 6.94
C VAL A 78 -2.80 5.53 6.62
N ILE A 79 -1.48 5.35 6.52
CA ILE A 79 -0.56 6.43 6.15
C ILE A 79 -0.92 7.00 4.77
N ILE A 80 -1.17 6.14 3.78
CA ILE A 80 -1.56 6.58 2.43
C ILE A 80 -2.86 7.39 2.46
N LEU A 81 -3.89 6.94 3.20
CA LEU A 81 -5.15 7.66 3.34
C LEU A 81 -4.94 9.06 3.96
N ILE A 82 -4.12 9.14 5.00
CA ILE A 82 -3.77 10.41 5.64
C ILE A 82 -3.05 11.33 4.65
N LEU A 83 -2.09 10.80 3.88
CA LEU A 83 -1.36 11.57 2.87
C LEU A 83 -2.27 12.08 1.74
N GLN A 84 -3.20 11.26 1.25
CA GLN A 84 -4.20 11.67 0.26
C GLN A 84 -5.06 12.81 0.78
N GLN A 85 -5.59 12.67 2.00
CA GLN A 85 -6.41 13.71 2.62
C GLN A 85 -5.62 14.99 2.88
N ALA A 86 -4.38 14.87 3.37
CA ALA A 86 -3.50 16.01 3.59
C ALA A 86 -3.22 16.76 2.28
N LEU A 87 -2.95 16.03 1.20
CA LEU A 87 -2.69 16.63 -0.11
C LEU A 87 -3.94 17.31 -0.69
N ALA A 88 -5.12 16.70 -0.51
CA ALA A 88 -6.40 17.29 -0.91
C ALA A 88 -6.73 18.57 -0.14
N ASN A 89 -6.54 18.56 1.19
CA ASN A 89 -6.80 19.73 2.04
C ASN A 89 -5.85 20.90 1.74
N ASN A 90 -4.59 20.60 1.39
CA ASN A 90 -3.58 21.61 1.06
C ASN A 90 -3.52 21.91 -0.45
N ALA A 91 -4.53 21.53 -1.21
CA ALA A 91 -4.59 21.74 -2.65
C ALA A 91 -4.36 23.23 -3.03
N GLY A 92 -4.91 24.18 -2.26
CA GLY A 92 -4.76 25.62 -2.49
C GLY A 92 -3.31 26.08 -2.64
N PHE A 93 -2.40 25.53 -1.83
CA PHE A 93 -0.97 25.81 -1.89
C PHE A 93 -0.36 25.48 -3.27
N PHE A 94 -0.80 24.40 -3.91
CA PHE A 94 -0.27 23.95 -5.21
C PHE A 94 -0.87 24.71 -6.39
N TYR A 95 -2.04 25.32 -6.21
CA TYR A 95 -2.71 26.12 -7.24
C TYR A 95 -2.32 27.60 -7.20
N GLY A 96 -1.55 28.03 -6.19
CA GLY A 96 -1.08 29.41 -6.04
C GLY A 96 -2.16 30.36 -5.50
N MET A 97 -3.12 29.83 -4.74
CA MET A 97 -4.18 30.58 -4.05
C MET A 97 -3.78 30.92 -2.62
#